data_AF-A0A6A5VYZ6-F1
#
_entry.id   AF-A0A6A5VYZ6-F1
#
_cell.length_a   1.000
_cell.length_b   1.000
_cell.length_c   1.000
_cell.angle_alpha   90.00
_cell.angle_beta   90.00
_cell.angle_gamma   90.00
#
_symmetry.space_group_name_H-M   'P 1'
#
loop_
_entity.id
_entity.type
_entity.pdbx_description
1 polymer ?
#
loop_
_entity_poly.entity_id
_entity_poly.type
_entity_poly.pdbx_seq_one_letter_code
_entity_poly.pdbx_strand_id
1 'polypeptide(L)'
;MLRSTTLSLLFAALALASPLATPIEVEPRQTAPLPTLYVSEFYAFMADNTVEGAQSNLSFRVTDLRSDHFSSAICEIPNTYFHLYAISALFDYCGERENGWMYSFNEGGLTVRKGWYEG
;
A
#
# COMPACT_ATOMS: atom_id res chain seq x y z
N MET A 1 65.04 -13.49 19.25
CA MET A 1 64.28 -12.40 19.89
C MET A 1 63.48 -11.66 18.81
N LEU A 2 62.26 -12.11 18.51
CA LEU A 2 61.37 -11.45 17.56
C LEU A 2 60.45 -10.51 18.35
N ARG A 3 60.72 -9.20 18.32
CA ARG A 3 59.87 -8.20 18.98
C ARG A 3 58.75 -7.79 18.04
N SER A 4 57.56 -8.28 18.38
CA SER A 4 56.22 -7.71 18.22
C SER A 4 56.17 -6.21 17.90
N THR A 5 56.33 -5.83 16.63
CA THR A 5 56.01 -4.46 16.14
C THR A 5 54.92 -4.46 15.09
N THR A 6 54.54 -5.61 14.54
CA THR A 6 53.49 -5.74 13.52
C THR A 6 52.08 -5.76 14.11
N LEU A 7 51.91 -6.16 15.38
CA LEU A 7 50.59 -6.22 16.01
C LEU A 7 50.03 -4.82 16.30
N SER A 8 50.87 -3.85 16.64
CA SER A 8 50.44 -2.49 17.01
C SER A 8 49.96 -1.65 15.82
N LEU A 9 50.37 -1.98 14.59
CA LEU A 9 49.95 -1.28 13.37
C LEU A 9 48.56 -1.72 12.89
N LEU A 10 48.15 -2.97 13.18
CA LEU A 10 46.81 -3.44 12.86
C LEU A 10 45.73 -2.78 13.73
N PHE A 11 46.00 -2.51 15.00
CA PHE A 11 45.04 -1.83 15.88
C PHE A 11 44.86 -0.34 15.55
N ALA A 12 45.88 0.32 15.00
CA ALA A 12 45.76 1.72 14.58
C ALA A 12 44.88 1.89 13.33
N ALA A 13 44.85 0.88 12.44
CA ALA A 13 44.02 0.90 11.23
C ALA A 13 42.52 0.65 11.51
N LEU A 14 42.18 -0.08 12.58
CA LEU A 14 40.78 -0.32 12.96
C LEU A 14 40.12 0.86 13.71
N ALA A 15 40.91 1.77 14.29
CA ALA A 15 40.38 2.92 15.05
C ALA A 15 39.84 4.06 14.14
N LEU A 16 40.21 4.07 12.86
CA LEU A 16 39.75 5.05 11.87
C LEU A 16 38.52 4.60 11.08
N ALA A 17 38.08 3.35 11.27
CA ALA A 17 36.84 2.83 10.71
C ALA A 17 35.64 3.05 11.65
N SER A 18 35.65 4.14 12.42
CA SER A 18 34.42 4.62 13.08
C SER A 18 33.45 5.00 11.96
N PRO A 19 32.32 4.29 11.75
CA PRO A 19 31.29 4.81 10.88
C PRO A 19 30.90 6.15 11.49
N LEU A 20 31.08 7.25 10.73
CA LEU A 20 30.36 8.47 11.03
C LEU A 20 28.93 8.00 11.23
N ALA A 21 28.41 8.17 12.45
CA ALA A 21 27.01 8.02 12.73
C ALA A 21 26.32 9.00 11.79
N THR A 22 25.93 8.50 10.61
CA THR A 22 24.94 9.16 9.78
C THR A 22 23.79 9.38 10.74
N PRO A 23 23.37 10.64 10.97
CA PRO A 23 22.20 10.86 11.79
C PRO A 23 21.15 9.93 11.22
N ILE A 24 20.60 9.05 12.07
CA ILE A 24 19.46 8.25 11.67
C ILE A 24 18.45 9.30 11.24
N GLU A 25 18.25 9.45 9.93
CA GLU A 25 17.16 10.22 9.39
C GLU A 25 15.94 9.51 9.95
N VAL A 26 15.44 10.05 11.06
CA VAL A 26 14.15 9.65 11.59
C VAL A 26 13.20 10.05 10.47
N GLU A 27 12.81 9.06 9.67
CA GLU A 27 11.81 9.27 8.62
C GLU A 27 10.70 10.12 9.23
N PRO A 28 10.30 11.21 8.56
CA PRO A 28 9.27 12.08 9.09
C PRO A 28 8.03 11.23 9.38
N ARG A 29 7.79 10.95 10.67
CA ARG A 29 6.56 10.30 11.11
C ARG A 29 5.42 11.18 10.65
N GLN A 30 4.39 10.57 10.06
CA GLN A 30 3.15 11.29 9.77
C GLN A 30 2.67 11.99 11.04
N THR A 31 2.82 13.32 11.07
CA THR A 31 2.34 14.21 12.13
C THR A 31 0.96 14.77 11.79
N ALA A 32 0.53 14.62 10.53
CA ALA A 32 -0.81 14.99 10.08
C ALA A 32 -1.86 13.97 10.55
N PRO A 33 -3.11 14.41 10.81
CA PRO A 33 -4.20 13.49 11.11
C PRO A 33 -4.34 12.44 10.00
N LEU A 34 -4.61 11.20 10.40
CA LEU A 34 -4.84 10.11 9.46
C LEU A 34 -5.96 10.51 8.48
N PRO A 35 -5.75 10.35 7.17
CA PRO A 35 -6.78 10.69 6.20
C PRO A 35 -8.00 9.79 6.40
N THR A 36 -9.18 10.42 6.53
CA THR A 36 -10.44 9.69 6.45
C THR A 36 -10.82 9.54 4.98
N LEU A 37 -10.78 8.31 4.49
CA LEU A 37 -11.23 7.96 3.14
C LEU A 37 -12.72 7.60 3.21
N TYR A 38 -13.50 8.18 2.31
CA TYR A 38 -14.95 7.97 2.26
C TYR A 38 -15.29 6.99 1.15
N VAL A 39 -16.06 5.96 1.49
CA VAL A 39 -16.64 5.02 0.52
C VAL A 39 -18.12 5.36 0.37
N SER A 40 -18.58 5.51 -0.86
CA SER A 40 -19.98 5.75 -1.20
C SER A 40 -20.41 4.88 -2.38
N GLU A 41 -21.73 4.80 -2.63
CA GLU A 41 -22.29 4.10 -3.80
C GLU A 41 -21.90 2.61 -3.87
N PHE A 42 -21.62 1.99 -2.71
CA PHE A 42 -21.15 0.61 -2.67
C PHE A 42 -22.25 -0.40 -3.01
N TYR A 43 -21.97 -1.25 -4.00
CA TYR A 43 -22.71 -2.49 -4.23
C TYR A 43 -21.74 -3.61 -4.58
N ALA A 44 -22.08 -4.82 -4.14
CA ALA A 44 -21.37 -6.04 -4.48
C ALA A 44 -22.39 -7.16 -4.67
N PHE A 45 -22.28 -7.90 -5.76
CA PHE A 45 -23.07 -9.09 -6.01
C PHE A 45 -22.14 -10.26 -6.29
N MET A 46 -22.26 -11.33 -5.50
CA MET A 46 -21.56 -12.58 -5.74
C MET A 46 -22.51 -13.56 -6.41
N ALA A 47 -22.15 -14.02 -7.60
CA ALA A 47 -22.94 -15.03 -8.29
C ALA A 47 -22.96 -16.36 -7.51
N ASP A 48 -24.14 -16.95 -7.40
CA ASP A 48 -24.31 -18.34 -6.98
C ASP A 48 -23.82 -19.24 -8.11
N ASN A 49 -22.87 -20.14 -7.81
CA ASN A 49 -22.27 -21.04 -8.79
C ASN A 49 -23.23 -22.13 -9.29
N THR A 50 -24.42 -22.26 -8.68
CA THR A 50 -25.46 -23.19 -9.11
C THR A 50 -26.47 -22.59 -10.08
N VAL A 51 -26.45 -21.26 -10.28
CA VAL A 51 -27.36 -20.56 -11.18
C VAL A 51 -26.67 -20.30 -12.52
N GLU A 52 -27.20 -20.92 -13.58
CA GLU A 52 -26.66 -20.75 -14.92
C GLU A 52 -26.72 -19.28 -15.38
N GLY A 53 -25.59 -18.78 -15.87
CA GLY A 53 -25.48 -17.41 -16.40
C GLY A 53 -25.37 -16.30 -15.35
N ALA A 54 -25.37 -16.62 -14.05
CA ALA A 54 -25.15 -15.62 -13.01
C ALA A 54 -23.71 -15.07 -13.07
N GLN A 55 -23.56 -13.75 -12.92
CA GLN A 55 -22.28 -13.05 -12.98
C GLN A 55 -22.11 -12.17 -11.75
N SER A 56 -20.93 -12.21 -11.15
CA SER A 56 -20.57 -11.36 -10.01
C SER A 56 -20.21 -9.96 -10.48
N ASN A 57 -20.38 -8.95 -9.62
CA ASN A 57 -19.90 -7.59 -9.86
C ASN A 57 -19.64 -6.82 -8.56
N LEU A 58 -18.88 -5.74 -8.66
CA LEU A 58 -18.55 -4.86 -7.54
C LEU A 58 -18.41 -3.44 -8.08
N SER A 59 -19.00 -2.46 -7.42
CA SER A 59 -18.64 -1.07 -7.65
C SER A 59 -18.81 -0.23 -6.40
N PHE A 60 -17.96 0.78 -6.28
CA PHE A 60 -18.04 1.80 -5.25
C PHE A 60 -17.20 3.00 -5.64
N ARG A 61 -17.50 4.13 -5.03
CA ARG A 61 -16.72 5.36 -5.14
C ARG A 61 -15.90 5.56 -3.88
N VAL A 62 -14.64 5.97 -4.07
CA VAL A 62 -13.74 6.37 -2.99
C VAL A 62 -13.40 7.84 -3.13
N THR A 63 -13.38 8.56 -2.01
CA THR A 63 -13.08 10.00 -1.98
C THR A 63 -12.17 10.35 -0.81
N ASP A 64 -11.12 11.12 -1.10
CA ASP A 64 -10.29 11.84 -0.12
C ASP A 64 -10.84 13.27 -0.01
N LEU A 65 -11.39 13.64 1.15
CA LEU A 65 -12.01 14.96 1.36
C LEU A 65 -11.05 16.01 1.92
N ARG A 66 -9.76 15.69 2.05
CA ARG A 66 -8.77 16.68 2.50
C ARG A 66 -8.66 17.80 1.48
N SER A 67 -8.77 19.05 1.93
CA SER A 67 -8.84 20.23 1.07
C SER A 67 -7.63 20.41 0.15
N ASP A 68 -6.47 19.91 0.55
CA ASP A 68 -5.19 19.97 -0.19
C ASP A 68 -4.90 18.72 -1.05
N HIS A 69 -5.67 17.63 -0.87
CA HIS A 69 -5.48 16.35 -1.56
C HIS A 69 -6.79 15.77 -2.11
N PHE A 70 -7.77 16.63 -2.39
CA PHE A 70 -9.08 16.22 -2.86
C PHE A 70 -8.95 15.38 -4.12
N SER A 71 -9.49 14.17 -4.06
CA SER A 71 -9.45 13.22 -5.18
C SER A 71 -10.52 12.16 -4.99
N SER A 72 -10.99 11.60 -6.08
CA SER A 72 -11.97 10.52 -6.06
C SER A 72 -11.69 9.54 -7.18
N ALA A 73 -12.06 8.28 -6.97
CA ALA A 73 -12.02 7.25 -7.99
C ALA A 73 -13.25 6.36 -7.90
N ILE A 74 -13.63 5.77 -9.03
CA ILE A 74 -14.61 4.69 -9.09
C ILE A 74 -13.82 3.39 -9.20
N CYS A 75 -14.07 2.47 -8.29
CA CYS A 75 -13.51 1.13 -8.30
C CYS A 75 -14.60 0.20 -8.83
N GLU A 76 -14.33 -0.52 -9.91
CA GLU A 76 -15.33 -1.38 -10.55
C GLU A 76 -14.71 -2.71 -10.97
N ILE A 77 -15.41 -3.79 -10.64
CA ILE A 77 -15.26 -5.09 -11.30
C ILE A 77 -16.53 -5.27 -12.13
N PRO A 78 -16.43 -5.19 -13.47
CA PRO A 78 -17.59 -5.41 -14.34
C PRO A 78 -18.07 -6.86 -14.20
N ASN A 79 -19.26 -7.13 -14.74
CA ASN A 79 -19.85 -8.47 -14.67
C ASN A 79 -18.86 -9.56 -15.08
N THR A 80 -18.68 -10.54 -14.21
CA THR A 80 -17.66 -11.57 -14.36
C THR A 80 -18.14 -12.91 -13.82
N TYR A 81 -17.66 -14.00 -14.42
CA TYR A 81 -17.92 -15.35 -13.93
C TYR A 81 -16.97 -15.76 -12.80
N PHE A 82 -16.00 -14.91 -12.45
CA PHE A 82 -15.08 -15.17 -11.34
C PHE A 82 -15.68 -14.74 -10.00
N HIS A 83 -15.25 -15.43 -8.95
CA HIS A 83 -15.58 -15.06 -7.57
C HIS A 83 -14.86 -13.75 -7.21
N LEU A 84 -15.58 -12.76 -6.66
CA LEU A 84 -14.98 -11.44 -6.38
C LEU A 84 -13.80 -11.53 -5.41
N TYR A 85 -13.86 -12.46 -4.44
CA TYR A 85 -12.76 -12.67 -3.49
C TYR A 85 -11.49 -13.21 -4.16
N ALA A 86 -11.60 -13.87 -5.31
CA ALA A 86 -10.43 -14.32 -6.07
C ALA A 86 -9.78 -13.14 -6.82
N ILE A 87 -10.59 -12.23 -7.36
CA ILE A 87 -10.11 -11.04 -8.07
C ILE A 87 -9.45 -10.06 -7.10
N SER A 88 -10.08 -9.85 -5.94
CA SER A 88 -9.69 -8.83 -4.95
C SER A 88 -9.00 -9.40 -3.71
N ALA A 89 -8.41 -10.61 -3.85
CA ALA A 89 -7.61 -11.28 -2.82
C ALA A 89 -6.39 -10.44 -2.41
N LEU A 90 -5.83 -9.70 -3.37
CA LEU A 90 -4.78 -8.71 -3.15
C LEU A 90 -5.35 -7.31 -3.38
N PHE A 91 -4.60 -6.29 -2.96
CA PHE A 91 -4.95 -4.92 -3.29
C PHE A 91 -4.82 -4.68 -4.78
N ASP A 92 -5.93 -4.36 -5.43
CA ASP A 92 -5.99 -3.98 -6.85
C ASP A 92 -6.22 -2.48 -7.00
N TYR A 93 -5.82 -1.91 -8.13
CA TYR A 93 -5.93 -0.48 -8.38
C TYR A 93 -7.34 -0.10 -8.87
N CYS A 94 -7.83 1.05 -8.42
CA CYS A 94 -9.05 1.66 -8.95
C CYS A 94 -8.71 2.64 -10.06
N GLY A 95 -9.15 2.35 -11.28
CA GLY A 95 -8.94 3.23 -12.43
C GLY A 95 -7.45 3.38 -12.76
N GLU A 96 -7.00 4.61 -12.98
CA GLU A 96 -5.61 4.91 -13.33
C GLU A 96 -4.68 4.74 -12.12
N ARG A 97 -3.62 3.95 -12.30
CA ARG A 97 -2.62 3.62 -11.27
C ARG A 97 -1.96 4.86 -10.67
N GLU A 98 -1.85 5.94 -11.44
CA GLU A 98 -1.25 7.22 -11.04
C GLU A 98 -2.00 7.89 -9.89
N ASN A 99 -3.31 7.63 -9.75
CA ASN A 99 -4.11 8.17 -8.66
C ASN A 99 -3.94 7.39 -7.33
N GLY A 100 -3.20 6.28 -7.35
CA GLY A 100 -2.79 5.52 -6.17
C GLY A 100 -3.91 4.83 -5.40
N TRP A 101 -5.16 4.86 -5.88
CA TRP A 101 -6.29 4.22 -5.22
C TRP A 101 -6.21 2.71 -5.34
N MET A 102 -6.29 2.03 -4.21
CA MET A 102 -6.21 0.57 -4.13
C MET A 102 -7.31 0.03 -3.23
N TYR A 103 -7.81 -1.17 -3.52
CA TYR A 103 -8.84 -1.82 -2.73
C TYR A 103 -8.65 -3.33 -2.63
N SER A 104 -9.21 -3.91 -1.57
CA SER A 104 -9.38 -5.36 -1.42
C SER A 104 -10.77 -5.64 -0.86
N PHE A 105 -11.43 -6.67 -1.39
CA PHE A 105 -12.76 -7.08 -0.98
C PHE A 105 -12.77 -8.58 -0.65
N ASN A 106 -13.22 -8.91 0.56
CA ASN A 106 -13.28 -10.29 1.05
C ASN A 106 -14.49 -10.47 1.98
N GLU A 107 -14.64 -11.65 2.57
CA GLU A 107 -15.73 -11.95 3.51
C GLU A 107 -15.80 -10.99 4.71
N GLY A 108 -14.66 -10.42 5.13
CA GLY A 108 -14.58 -9.44 6.21
C GLY A 108 -14.96 -8.02 5.79
N GLY A 109 -15.13 -7.75 4.50
CA GLY A 109 -15.58 -6.47 3.96
C GLY A 109 -14.63 -5.84 2.95
N LEU A 110 -14.82 -4.54 2.73
CA LEU A 110 -14.05 -3.72 1.81
C LEU A 110 -12.98 -2.92 2.57
N THR A 111 -11.74 -3.01 2.11
CA THR A 111 -10.64 -2.14 2.56
C THR A 111 -10.17 -1.28 1.40
N VAL A 112 -10.04 0.03 1.63
CA VAL A 112 -9.52 0.99 0.65
C VAL A 112 -8.26 1.62 1.18
N ARG A 113 -7.29 1.84 0.30
CA ARG A 113 -6.04 2.55 0.58
C ARG A 113 -5.75 3.52 -0.55
N LYS A 114 -4.96 4.53 -0.23
CA LYS A 114 -4.42 5.48 -1.20
C LYS A 114 -2.91 5.48 -1.04
N GLY A 115 -2.20 5.18 -2.13
CA GLY A 115 -0.76 5.29 -2.22
C GLY A 115 -0.29 6.73 -2.08
N TRP A 116 1.01 6.89 -1.83
CA TRP A 116 1.63 8.21 -1.85
C TRP A 116 1.60 8.76 -3.28
N TYR A 117 1.23 10.02 -3.44
CA TYR A 117 1.40 10.72 -4.70
C TYR A 117 2.90 11.03 -4.83
N GLU A 118 3.59 10.35 -5.74
CA GLU A 118 4.92 10.74 -6.19
C GLU A 118 4.74 11.91 -7.16
N GLY A 119 4.70 13.13 -6.61
CA GLY A 119 4.69 14.37 -7.39
C GLY A 119 6.08 14.73 -7.88
#